data_AF-A0A9P6WL54-F1
#
_entry.id   AF-A0A9P6WL54-F1
#
_cell.length_a   1.000
_cell.length_b   1.000
_cell.length_c   1.000
_cell.angle_alpha   90.00
_cell.angle_beta   90.00
_cell.angle_gamma   90.00
#
_symmetry.space_group_name_H-M   'P 1'
#
loop_
_entity.id
_entity.type
_entity.pdbx_description
1 polymer ?
#
loop_
_entity_poly.entity_id
_entity_poly.type
_entity_poly.pdbx_seq_one_letter_code
_entity_poly.pdbx_strand_id
1 'polypeptide(L)'
;MFASLVRSFETFNIQATIQNRSVSMLARLTPTQDSKNRVKRVGRGPGSGLGKTSGRGQKGQKARSSVPNWFEGGQTPLWKLFPKRGFYRHQKLELNELKLARIQDFYESGKLEGFLGDNQTLTMKGMKDSGLITGSMNDGVVILGGAHNRATKKYNLKINIESTKATSSAMELIKNAGGKFTSVYYSRNLGFRAHHSPDWFLENKGHIPIRANPISRRDIQFYSNPEKNGYLTGSEYVSNITIGGNKIKKSAKKTALDLEVESVLNAESKIAAPESFANNKIISFADLKL
;
A
#
# COMPACT_ATOMS: atom_id res chain seq x y z
N MET A 1 -0.70 30.48 90.23
CA MET A 1 -2.11 30.31 89.81
C MET A 1 -2.28 31.13 88.54
N PHE A 2 -2.53 30.66 87.32
CA PHE A 2 -2.94 29.38 86.74
C PHE A 2 -2.33 29.33 85.33
N ALA A 3 -1.75 28.20 84.92
CA ALA A 3 -1.32 27.97 83.54
C ALA A 3 -2.55 27.63 82.68
N SER A 4 -2.86 28.43 81.66
CA SER A 4 -3.94 28.13 80.71
C SER A 4 -3.44 27.19 79.61
N LEU A 5 -3.79 25.92 79.76
CA LEU A 5 -3.51 24.84 78.83
C LEU A 5 -4.41 24.99 77.59
N VAL A 6 -3.91 25.61 76.51
CA VAL A 6 -4.60 25.58 75.20
C VAL A 6 -4.33 24.23 74.56
N ARG A 7 -5.29 23.30 74.74
CA ARG A 7 -5.28 21.99 74.10
C ARG A 7 -5.70 22.17 72.64
N SER A 8 -4.77 22.02 71.71
CA SER A 8 -5.03 21.94 70.27
C SER A 8 -5.93 20.73 69.99
N PHE A 9 -7.19 20.96 69.68
CA PHE A 9 -8.09 19.92 69.19
C PHE A 9 -7.73 19.63 67.73
N GLU A 10 -6.92 18.60 67.51
CA GLU A 10 -6.83 17.94 66.22
C GLU A 10 -8.20 17.35 65.89
N THR A 11 -8.90 17.94 64.92
CA THR A 11 -10.13 17.36 64.37
C THR A 11 -9.74 16.12 63.57
N PHE A 12 -9.75 14.96 64.23
CA PHE A 12 -9.70 13.67 63.56
C PHE A 12 -10.88 13.62 62.58
N ASN A 13 -10.57 13.72 61.29
CA ASN A 13 -11.51 13.43 60.21
C ASN A 13 -11.83 11.94 60.27
N ILE A 14 -12.89 11.60 61.01
CA ILE A 14 -13.49 10.27 60.98
C ILE A 14 -14.11 10.13 59.59
N GLN A 15 -13.35 9.57 58.64
CA GLN A 15 -13.94 8.98 57.45
C GLN A 15 -14.82 7.82 57.93
N ALA A 16 -16.09 8.12 58.18
CA ALA A 16 -17.12 7.11 58.36
C ALA A 16 -17.14 6.28 57.07
N THR A 17 -16.45 5.14 57.10
CA THR A 17 -16.53 4.14 56.05
C THR A 17 -17.91 3.52 56.14
N ILE A 18 -18.88 4.14 55.46
CA ILE A 18 -20.21 3.56 55.28
C ILE A 18 -20.00 2.23 54.57
N GLN A 19 -20.03 1.13 55.32
CA GLN A 19 -20.00 -0.21 54.75
C GLN A 19 -21.34 -0.42 54.03
N ASN A 20 -21.39 -0.04 52.75
CA ASN A 20 -22.48 -0.41 51.87
C ASN A 20 -22.48 -1.93 51.72
N ARG A 21 -23.25 -2.65 52.56
CA ARG A 21 -23.53 -4.08 52.37
C ARG A 21 -24.45 -4.24 51.16
N SER A 22 -23.87 -4.21 49.96
CA SER A 22 -24.58 -4.72 48.79
C SER A 22 -24.65 -6.25 48.87
N VAL A 23 -25.83 -6.81 48.61
CA VAL A 23 -26.09 -8.26 48.59
C VAL A 23 -25.30 -8.97 47.47
N SER A 24 -24.92 -8.24 46.42
CA SER A 24 -24.11 -8.76 45.31
C SER A 24 -23.06 -7.75 44.86
N MET A 25 -21.97 -8.24 44.23
CA MET A 25 -20.92 -7.41 43.64
C MET A 25 -21.39 -6.61 42.41
N LEU A 26 -22.47 -7.05 41.76
CA LEU A 26 -23.05 -6.36 40.61
C LEU A 26 -23.47 -4.91 40.94
N ALA A 27 -23.90 -4.68 42.19
CA ALA A 27 -24.35 -3.37 42.66
C ALA A 27 -23.20 -2.38 42.99
N ARG A 28 -21.93 -2.81 42.93
CA ARG A 28 -20.76 -1.94 43.19
C ARG A 28 -19.87 -1.70 41.97
N LEU A 29 -20.30 -2.13 40.79
CA LEU A 29 -19.52 -1.93 39.57
C LEU A 29 -19.52 -0.45 39.17
N THR A 30 -18.35 0.16 39.19
CA THR A 30 -18.10 1.50 38.64
C THR A 30 -17.20 1.40 37.42
N PRO A 31 -17.35 2.30 36.42
CA PRO A 31 -16.40 2.37 35.32
C PRO A 31 -15.00 2.72 35.85
N THR A 32 -13.97 2.46 35.05
CA THR A 32 -12.62 2.96 35.35
C THR A 32 -12.64 4.49 35.42
N GLN A 33 -11.77 5.04 36.26
CA GLN A 33 -11.63 6.49 36.42
C GLN A 33 -11.43 7.14 35.04
N ASP A 34 -12.15 8.24 34.80
CA ASP A 34 -12.11 9.03 33.55
C ASP A 34 -12.59 8.33 32.26
N SER A 35 -13.11 7.09 32.36
CA SER A 35 -13.78 6.43 31.22
C SER A 35 -15.12 7.09 30.86
N LYS A 36 -15.80 7.68 31.84
CA LYS A 36 -17.08 8.39 31.64
C LYS A 36 -16.96 9.87 32.03
N ASN A 37 -17.12 10.73 31.04
CA ASN A 37 -17.22 12.17 31.24
C ASN A 37 -18.67 12.62 31.40
N ARG A 38 -18.89 13.62 32.25
CA ARG A 38 -20.21 14.23 32.43
C ARG A 38 -20.63 14.94 31.13
N VAL A 39 -21.77 14.54 30.57
CA VAL A 39 -22.34 15.21 29.39
C VAL A 39 -22.71 16.66 29.72
N LYS A 40 -22.26 17.60 28.88
CA LYS A 40 -22.62 19.01 28.96
C LYS A 40 -24.12 19.19 28.70
N ARG A 41 -24.89 19.57 29.74
CA ARG A 41 -26.32 19.87 29.64
C ARG A 41 -26.53 21.38 29.56
N VAL A 42 -27.09 21.85 28.45
CA VAL A 42 -27.38 23.27 28.22
C VAL A 42 -28.78 23.64 28.73
N GLY A 43 -29.01 24.93 29.05
CA GLY A 43 -30.33 25.43 29.47
C GLY A 43 -30.74 25.05 30.89
N ARG A 44 -29.79 24.75 31.80
CA ARG A 44 -30.06 24.30 33.18
C ARG A 44 -29.73 25.38 34.22
N GLY A 45 -30.32 26.56 34.06
CA GLY A 45 -30.17 27.68 35.00
C GLY A 45 -28.78 28.35 34.99
N PRO A 46 -28.64 29.54 35.62
CA PRO A 46 -27.40 30.33 35.56
C PRO A 46 -26.20 29.64 36.24
N GLY A 47 -26.42 28.91 37.35
CA GLY A 47 -25.35 28.19 38.07
C GLY A 47 -24.69 27.05 37.27
N SER A 48 -25.28 26.62 36.15
CA SER A 48 -24.67 25.64 35.25
C SER A 48 -23.58 26.22 34.33
N GLY A 49 -23.43 27.55 34.28
CA GLY A 49 -22.56 28.25 33.32
C GLY A 49 -23.10 28.30 31.88
N LEU A 50 -24.19 27.59 31.58
CA LEU A 50 -24.78 27.45 30.24
C LEU A 50 -26.28 27.74 30.25
N GLY A 51 -26.76 28.55 31.20
CA GLY A 51 -28.18 28.82 31.39
C GLY A 51 -28.77 29.73 30.32
N LYS A 52 -28.39 31.02 30.33
CA LYS A 52 -29.07 32.08 29.55
C LYS A 52 -29.11 31.84 28.04
N THR A 53 -27.96 31.56 27.42
CA THR A 53 -27.84 31.41 25.97
C THR A 53 -27.59 29.97 25.53
N SER A 54 -27.60 29.01 26.47
CA SER A 54 -27.33 27.60 26.17
C SER A 54 -26.02 27.35 25.39
N GLY A 55 -25.04 28.25 25.52
CA GLY A 55 -23.75 28.17 24.80
C GLY A 55 -23.81 28.58 23.32
N ARG A 56 -24.92 29.13 22.83
CA ARG A 56 -25.09 29.54 21.42
C ARG A 56 -24.65 30.99 21.13
N GLY A 57 -24.28 31.75 22.15
CA GLY A 57 -23.98 33.18 22.05
C GLY A 57 -25.23 34.06 22.12
N GLN A 58 -25.09 35.34 21.81
CA GLN A 58 -26.21 36.28 21.73
C GLN A 58 -26.94 36.16 20.38
N LYS A 59 -27.70 37.17 19.97
CA LYS A 59 -28.44 37.24 18.69
C LYS A 59 -27.58 36.80 17.48
N GLY A 60 -28.24 36.41 16.39
CA GLY A 60 -27.60 36.07 15.11
C GLY A 60 -28.16 34.78 14.52
N GLN A 61 -27.75 34.45 13.30
CA GLN A 61 -28.24 33.27 12.60
C GLN A 61 -27.82 31.97 13.31
N LYS A 62 -26.56 31.86 13.77
CA LYS A 62 -26.08 30.68 14.52
C LYS A 62 -26.80 30.47 15.86
N ALA A 63 -27.32 31.54 16.46
CA ALA A 63 -28.07 31.43 17.71
C ALA A 63 -29.51 30.98 17.51
N ARG A 64 -30.17 31.42 16.42
CA ARG A 64 -31.59 31.15 16.13
C ARG A 64 -31.81 29.96 15.17
N SER A 65 -30.81 29.62 14.38
CA SER A 65 -30.88 28.63 13.30
C SER A 65 -29.48 28.02 13.03
N SER A 66 -29.35 27.29 11.92
CA SER A 66 -28.12 26.65 11.46
C SER A 66 -27.53 27.36 10.24
N VAL A 67 -26.20 27.37 10.16
CA VAL A 67 -25.44 27.75 8.97
C VAL A 67 -24.46 26.62 8.70
N PRO A 68 -24.26 26.16 7.46
CA PRO A 68 -23.23 25.18 7.14
C PRO A 68 -21.86 25.64 7.65
N ASN A 69 -21.10 24.76 8.30
CA ASN A 69 -19.84 25.13 8.94
C ASN A 69 -18.79 25.67 7.95
N TRP A 70 -18.87 25.26 6.69
CA TRP A 70 -17.95 25.66 5.62
C TRP A 70 -18.43 26.87 4.81
N PHE A 71 -19.51 27.55 5.23
CA PHE A 71 -20.04 28.71 4.52
C PHE A 71 -19.18 29.96 4.77
N GLU A 72 -18.63 30.54 3.70
CA GLU A 72 -17.71 31.70 3.74
C GLU A 72 -18.44 33.06 3.60
N GLY A 73 -19.73 33.13 3.95
CA GLY A 73 -20.45 34.41 4.04
C GLY A 73 -20.85 35.05 2.70
N GLY A 74 -20.65 34.38 1.57
CA GLY A 74 -21.00 34.87 0.23
C GLY A 74 -19.82 34.95 -0.74
N GLN A 75 -18.59 34.81 -0.23
CA GLN A 75 -17.39 34.62 -1.05
C GLN A 75 -17.47 33.29 -1.83
N THR A 76 -16.81 33.22 -2.99
CA THR A 76 -16.57 31.96 -3.69
C THR A 76 -15.82 31.00 -2.78
N PRO A 77 -16.43 29.86 -2.38
CA PRO A 77 -15.86 29.03 -1.34
C PRO A 77 -14.56 28.35 -1.79
N LEU A 78 -13.71 27.98 -0.84
CA LEU A 78 -12.38 27.40 -1.08
C LEU A 78 -12.37 26.24 -2.08
N TRP A 79 -13.36 25.35 -2.01
CA TRP A 79 -13.48 24.18 -2.88
C TRP A 79 -13.93 24.52 -4.32
N LYS A 80 -14.32 25.76 -4.59
CA LYS A 80 -14.56 26.31 -5.93
C LYS A 80 -13.42 27.18 -6.44
N LEU A 81 -12.63 27.81 -5.56
CA LEU A 81 -11.53 28.69 -5.93
C LEU A 81 -10.46 27.96 -6.75
N PHE A 82 -10.13 26.73 -6.36
CA PHE A 82 -9.11 25.95 -7.03
C PHE A 82 -9.70 24.99 -8.07
N PRO A 83 -9.05 24.83 -9.24
CA PRO A 83 -9.50 23.85 -10.23
C PRO A 83 -9.32 22.42 -9.70
N LYS A 84 -10.23 21.52 -10.08
CA LYS A 84 -10.08 20.09 -9.81
C LYS A 84 -8.89 19.56 -10.60
N ARG A 85 -7.90 18.97 -9.92
CA ARG A 85 -6.69 18.40 -10.55
C ARG A 85 -6.74 16.87 -10.50
N GLY A 86 -6.30 16.24 -11.60
CA GLY A 86 -6.22 14.80 -11.73
C GLY A 86 -7.56 14.11 -11.99
N PHE A 87 -7.55 12.78 -11.92
CA PHE A 87 -8.73 11.93 -12.05
C PHE A 87 -8.57 10.69 -11.18
N TYR A 88 -9.69 10.07 -10.78
CA TYR A 88 -9.67 8.81 -10.05
C TYR A 88 -9.56 7.63 -11.02
N ARG A 89 -8.52 6.80 -10.87
CA ARG A 89 -8.32 5.61 -11.71
C ARG A 89 -9.06 4.41 -11.12
N HIS A 90 -10.27 4.12 -11.60
CA HIS A 90 -11.09 2.98 -11.15
C HIS A 90 -10.44 1.60 -11.33
N GLN A 91 -9.52 1.45 -12.29
CA GLN A 91 -8.81 0.20 -12.55
C GLN A 91 -7.49 0.06 -11.76
N LYS A 92 -7.24 0.92 -10.76
CA LYS A 92 -6.06 0.81 -9.89
C LYS A 92 -6.16 -0.46 -9.05
N LEU A 93 -5.08 -1.23 -9.02
CA LEU A 93 -4.94 -2.37 -8.11
C LEU A 93 -4.48 -1.84 -6.76
N GLU A 94 -5.21 -2.17 -5.70
CA GLU A 94 -4.84 -1.90 -4.31
C GLU A 94 -4.08 -3.10 -3.76
N LEU A 95 -2.76 -3.04 -3.87
CA LEU A 95 -1.87 -4.12 -3.48
C LEU A 95 -1.30 -3.83 -2.09
N ASN A 96 -1.27 -4.86 -1.24
CA ASN A 96 -0.69 -4.75 0.10
C ASN A 96 0.83 -4.82 -0.02
N GLU A 97 1.53 -3.83 0.52
CA GLU A 97 2.98 -3.77 0.51
C GLU A 97 3.58 -4.65 1.61
N LEU A 98 4.48 -5.56 1.24
CA LEU A 98 5.16 -6.45 2.17
C LEU A 98 6.67 -6.34 2.00
N LYS A 99 7.36 -5.92 3.06
CA LYS A 99 8.83 -5.80 3.08
C LYS A 99 9.49 -7.13 3.42
N LEU A 100 10.61 -7.44 2.76
CA LEU A 100 11.39 -8.66 3.03
C LEU A 100 11.86 -8.78 4.48
N ALA A 101 12.22 -7.67 5.14
CA ALA A 101 12.61 -7.68 6.55
C ALA A 101 11.51 -8.24 7.47
N ARG A 102 10.23 -7.96 7.16
CA ARG A 102 9.11 -8.51 7.94
C ARG A 102 8.98 -10.01 7.75
N ILE A 103 9.27 -10.53 6.55
CA ILE A 103 9.29 -11.97 6.27
C ILE A 103 10.38 -12.64 7.11
N GLN A 104 11.56 -12.03 7.17
CA GLN A 104 12.67 -12.47 8.03
C GLN A 104 12.26 -12.58 9.50
N ASP A 105 11.65 -11.53 10.06
CA ASP A 105 11.21 -11.51 11.47
C ASP A 105 10.15 -12.57 11.77
N PHE A 106 9.24 -12.80 10.83
CA PHE A 106 8.20 -13.81 10.96
C PHE A 106 8.76 -15.24 10.87
N TYR A 107 9.81 -15.44 10.08
CA TYR A 107 10.52 -16.71 10.01
C TYR A 107 11.26 -16.99 11.32
N GLU A 108 12.03 -16.03 11.83
CA GLU A 108 12.80 -16.19 13.08
C GLU A 108 11.91 -16.38 14.32
N SER A 109 10.70 -15.83 14.30
CA SER A 109 9.71 -16.05 15.37
C SER A 109 8.97 -17.39 15.25
N GLY A 110 9.29 -18.23 14.26
CA GLY A 110 8.66 -19.54 14.04
C GLY A 110 7.23 -19.47 13.52
N LYS A 111 6.72 -18.29 13.15
CA LYS A 111 5.32 -18.09 12.74
C LYS A 111 5.02 -18.52 11.31
N LEU A 112 6.06 -18.76 10.49
CA LEU A 112 5.91 -19.11 9.07
C LEU A 112 5.98 -20.61 8.80
N GLU A 113 6.58 -21.41 9.69
CA GLU A 113 6.93 -22.80 9.40
C GLU A 113 5.71 -23.68 9.06
N GLY A 114 4.55 -23.42 9.68
CA GLY A 114 3.30 -24.15 9.42
C GLY A 114 2.52 -23.69 8.18
N PHE A 115 2.95 -22.62 7.50
CA PHE A 115 2.20 -21.99 6.39
C PHE A 115 2.97 -21.97 5.07
N LEU A 116 4.15 -22.59 5.04
CA LEU A 116 4.90 -22.82 3.82
C LEU A 116 4.29 -24.00 3.07
N GLY A 117 3.98 -23.80 1.78
CA GLY A 117 3.49 -24.85 0.90
C GLY A 117 4.62 -25.73 0.35
N ASP A 118 4.30 -26.46 -0.72
CA ASP A 118 5.24 -27.34 -1.42
C ASP A 118 6.53 -26.62 -1.80
N ASN A 119 7.68 -27.29 -1.66
CA ASN A 119 9.00 -26.69 -1.90
C ASN A 119 9.28 -25.40 -1.13
N GLN A 120 8.73 -25.27 0.10
CA GLN A 120 8.83 -24.08 0.93
C GLN A 120 8.37 -22.82 0.17
N THR A 121 7.19 -22.90 -0.45
CA THR A 121 6.58 -21.76 -1.16
C THR A 121 5.71 -20.93 -0.22
N LEU A 122 6.05 -19.65 -0.08
CA LEU A 122 5.27 -18.66 0.62
C LEU A 122 4.27 -18.03 -0.35
N THR A 123 3.06 -18.57 -0.37
CA THR A 123 1.94 -18.07 -1.17
C THR A 123 1.15 -17.00 -0.42
N MET A 124 0.38 -16.16 -1.13
CA MET A 124 -0.46 -15.12 -0.51
C MET A 124 -1.51 -15.66 0.50
N LYS A 125 -1.94 -16.92 0.38
CA LYS A 125 -2.77 -17.60 1.40
C LYS A 125 -1.97 -17.77 2.70
N GLY A 126 -0.79 -18.38 2.61
CA GLY A 126 0.12 -18.56 3.75
C GLY A 126 0.53 -17.23 4.40
N MET A 127 0.69 -16.16 3.61
CA MET A 127 0.94 -14.81 4.15
C MET A 127 -0.22 -14.26 4.98
N LYS A 128 -1.47 -14.58 4.61
CA LYS A 128 -2.65 -14.14 5.37
C LYS A 128 -2.86 -15.00 6.61
N ASP A 129 -2.78 -16.32 6.45
CA ASP A 129 -3.02 -17.30 7.51
C ASP A 129 -1.97 -17.18 8.63
N SER A 130 -0.71 -16.90 8.29
CA SER A 130 0.36 -16.63 9.27
C SER A 130 0.26 -15.26 9.98
N GLY A 131 -0.65 -14.38 9.55
CA GLY A 131 -0.74 -12.99 10.03
C GLY A 131 0.42 -12.10 9.57
N LEU A 132 1.23 -12.56 8.60
CA LEU A 132 2.29 -11.75 7.99
C LEU A 132 1.68 -10.49 7.35
N ILE A 133 0.53 -10.65 6.69
CA ILE A 133 -0.33 -9.58 6.22
C ILE A 133 -1.62 -9.60 7.03
N THR A 134 -1.99 -8.46 7.60
CA THR A 134 -3.23 -8.28 8.36
C THR A 134 -4.20 -7.38 7.61
N GLY A 135 -5.49 -7.48 7.95
CA GLY A 135 -6.56 -6.71 7.31
C GLY A 135 -7.05 -7.31 5.99
N SER A 136 -7.78 -6.49 5.22
CA SER A 136 -8.30 -6.92 3.93
C SER A 136 -7.18 -6.97 2.89
N MET A 137 -7.16 -8.06 2.12
CA MET A 137 -6.27 -8.24 0.98
C MET A 137 -7.18 -8.27 -0.25
N ASN A 138 -7.28 -7.15 -0.95
CA ASN A 138 -8.28 -6.98 -2.02
C ASN A 138 -7.76 -7.48 -3.37
N ASP A 139 -6.68 -6.87 -3.87
CA ASP A 139 -6.18 -7.15 -5.23
C ASP A 139 -4.89 -7.97 -5.26
N GLY A 140 -4.18 -8.10 -4.13
CA GLY A 140 -2.91 -8.83 -4.10
C GLY A 140 -1.87 -8.26 -3.15
N VAL A 141 -0.62 -8.71 -3.37
CA VAL A 141 0.55 -8.36 -2.54
C VAL A 141 1.70 -7.92 -3.44
N VAL A 142 2.37 -6.83 -3.06
CA VAL A 142 3.63 -6.39 -3.66
C VAL A 142 4.77 -6.62 -2.66
N ILE A 143 5.79 -7.35 -3.09
CA ILE A 143 7.01 -7.55 -2.30
C ILE A 143 7.97 -6.39 -2.55
N LEU A 144 8.38 -5.74 -1.47
CA LEU A 144 9.31 -4.62 -1.49
C LEU A 144 10.67 -5.04 -0.95
N GLY A 145 11.70 -4.76 -1.75
CA GLY A 145 13.09 -4.78 -1.31
C GLY A 145 13.33 -3.56 -0.44
N GLY A 146 13.81 -3.77 0.79
CA GLY A 146 14.25 -2.65 1.64
C GLY A 146 15.46 -1.96 1.01
N ALA A 147 15.52 -0.64 1.10
CA ALA A 147 16.73 0.10 0.72
C ALA A 147 17.93 -0.44 1.50
N HIS A 148 19.10 -0.45 0.88
CA HIS A 148 20.43 -0.76 1.44
C HIS A 148 20.85 0.20 2.58
N ASN A 149 19.95 0.61 3.46
CA ASN A 149 20.37 1.28 4.68
C ASN A 149 21.02 0.23 5.58
N ARG A 150 22.25 0.52 6.00
CA ARG A 150 23.15 -0.36 6.77
C ARG A 150 22.53 -0.94 8.05
N ALA A 151 21.42 -0.36 8.51
CA ALA A 151 20.67 -0.75 9.70
C ALA A 151 19.49 -1.73 9.43
N THR A 152 19.22 -2.10 8.16
CA THR A 152 18.10 -2.97 7.82
C THR A 152 18.51 -4.44 7.88
N LYS A 153 17.68 -5.27 8.54
CA LYS A 153 17.92 -6.72 8.68
C LYS A 153 18.06 -7.36 7.30
N LYS A 154 19.14 -8.12 7.10
CA LYS A 154 19.42 -8.80 5.82
C LYS A 154 18.43 -9.95 5.64
N TYR A 155 17.88 -10.06 4.44
CA TYR A 155 17.07 -11.21 4.04
C TYR A 155 18.01 -12.36 3.64
N ASN A 156 17.92 -13.51 4.30
CA ASN A 156 18.79 -14.67 4.06
C ASN A 156 18.00 -15.99 3.87
N LEU A 157 16.68 -15.91 3.66
CA LEU A 157 15.82 -17.08 3.58
C LEU A 157 15.84 -17.70 2.18
N LYS A 158 16.06 -19.03 2.14
CA LYS A 158 15.97 -19.85 0.93
C LYS A 158 14.53 -20.32 0.67
N ILE A 159 13.60 -19.37 0.63
CA ILE A 159 12.17 -19.61 0.48
C ILE A 159 11.72 -19.14 -0.90
N ASN A 160 10.82 -19.88 -1.52
CA ASN A 160 10.18 -19.47 -2.77
C ASN A 160 9.01 -18.56 -2.46
N ILE A 161 8.89 -17.41 -3.10
CA ILE A 161 7.83 -16.43 -2.81
C ILE A 161 6.93 -16.28 -4.04
N GLU A 162 5.63 -16.41 -3.83
CA GLU A 162 4.60 -16.17 -4.83
C GLU A 162 3.76 -14.95 -4.43
N SER A 163 3.76 -13.92 -5.26
CA SER A 163 2.93 -12.73 -5.05
C SER A 163 2.46 -12.14 -6.37
N THR A 164 1.67 -11.08 -6.31
CA THR A 164 1.21 -10.39 -7.52
C THR A 164 2.37 -9.67 -8.21
N LYS A 165 3.23 -8.98 -7.45
CA LYS A 165 4.38 -8.22 -7.97
C LYS A 165 5.53 -8.18 -6.96
N ALA A 166 6.73 -7.88 -7.46
CA ALA A 166 7.87 -7.50 -6.63
C ALA A 166 8.64 -6.34 -7.27
N THR A 167 9.40 -5.60 -6.46
CA THR A 167 10.39 -4.65 -6.97
C THR A 167 11.62 -5.38 -7.50
N SER A 168 12.37 -4.76 -8.42
CA SER A 168 13.64 -5.32 -8.94
C SER A 168 14.61 -5.66 -7.81
N SER A 169 14.79 -4.73 -6.87
CA SER A 169 15.61 -4.94 -5.68
C SER A 169 15.16 -6.12 -4.82
N ALA A 170 13.85 -6.35 -4.65
CA ALA A 170 13.37 -7.54 -3.95
C ALA A 170 13.75 -8.83 -4.68
N MET A 171 13.56 -8.88 -6.00
CA MET A 171 13.85 -10.06 -6.80
C MET A 171 15.33 -10.42 -6.75
N GLU A 172 16.21 -9.42 -6.83
CA GLU A 172 17.67 -9.60 -6.67
C GLU A 172 18.04 -10.14 -5.29
N LEU A 173 17.48 -9.58 -4.21
CA LEU A 173 17.74 -10.05 -2.85
C LEU A 173 17.25 -11.48 -2.62
N ILE A 174 16.06 -11.82 -3.11
CA ILE A 174 15.51 -13.19 -3.03
C ILE A 174 16.41 -14.17 -3.80
N LYS A 175 16.84 -13.79 -5.01
CA LYS A 175 17.75 -14.59 -5.83
C LYS A 175 19.10 -14.80 -5.15
N ASN A 176 19.67 -13.74 -4.55
CA ASN A 176 20.95 -13.82 -3.83
C ASN A 176 20.87 -14.69 -2.57
N ALA A 177 19.71 -14.73 -1.90
CA ALA A 177 19.44 -15.65 -0.80
C ALA A 177 19.21 -17.12 -1.26
N GLY A 178 19.18 -17.36 -2.58
CA GLY A 178 18.94 -18.69 -3.16
C GLY A 178 17.47 -19.09 -3.24
N GLY A 179 16.54 -18.16 -3.03
CA GLY A 179 15.11 -18.36 -3.23
C GLY A 179 14.65 -18.01 -4.65
N LYS A 180 13.45 -18.44 -5.03
CA LYS A 180 12.81 -18.10 -6.31
C LYS A 180 11.59 -17.22 -6.08
N PHE A 181 11.52 -16.09 -6.78
CA PHE A 181 10.32 -15.26 -6.84
C PHE A 181 9.51 -15.57 -8.10
N THR A 182 8.19 -15.73 -7.99
CA THR A 182 7.29 -15.80 -9.16
C THR A 182 6.14 -14.82 -9.01
N SER A 183 5.84 -14.08 -10.08
CA SER A 183 4.69 -13.18 -10.13
C SER A 183 3.48 -13.89 -10.74
N VAL A 184 2.40 -13.99 -9.95
CA VAL A 184 1.20 -14.75 -10.30
C VAL A 184 0.00 -13.81 -10.42
N TYR A 185 -0.78 -13.99 -11.50
CA TYR A 185 -2.03 -13.27 -11.71
C TYR A 185 -3.19 -13.92 -10.96
N TYR A 186 -4.01 -13.09 -10.32
CA TYR A 186 -5.34 -13.48 -9.84
C TYR A 186 -6.36 -12.46 -10.34
N SER A 187 -7.53 -12.95 -10.75
CA SER A 187 -8.63 -12.06 -11.10
C SER A 187 -9.15 -11.32 -9.86
N ARG A 188 -9.50 -10.04 -10.07
CA ARG A 188 -10.03 -9.18 -9.01
C ARG A 188 -11.26 -9.80 -8.37
N ASN A 189 -11.34 -9.69 -7.05
CA ASN A 189 -12.40 -10.21 -6.20
C ASN A 189 -12.54 -11.74 -6.21
N LEU A 190 -12.94 -12.35 -7.32
CA LEU A 190 -13.31 -13.77 -7.34
C LEU A 190 -12.09 -14.71 -7.24
N GLY A 191 -11.16 -14.61 -8.20
CA GLY A 191 -10.01 -15.52 -8.25
C GLY A 191 -9.07 -15.31 -7.07
N PHE A 192 -8.86 -14.05 -6.68
CA PHE A 192 -8.02 -13.73 -5.53
C PHE A 192 -8.61 -14.18 -4.19
N ARG A 193 -9.93 -14.04 -4.01
CA ARG A 193 -10.63 -14.54 -2.81
C ARG A 193 -10.64 -16.07 -2.76
N ALA A 194 -10.83 -16.72 -3.90
CA ALA A 194 -10.78 -18.18 -3.98
C ALA A 194 -9.38 -18.72 -3.60
N HIS A 195 -8.33 -17.98 -3.93
CA HIS A 195 -6.98 -18.35 -3.55
C HIS A 195 -6.69 -18.23 -2.05
N HIS A 196 -6.99 -17.07 -1.43
CA HIS A 196 -6.62 -16.85 -0.04
C HIS A 196 -7.67 -17.30 0.98
N SER A 197 -8.91 -17.54 0.54
CA SER A 197 -10.02 -18.02 1.39
C SER A 197 -10.85 -19.08 0.65
N PRO A 198 -10.26 -20.25 0.35
CA PRO A 198 -10.95 -21.32 -0.38
C PRO A 198 -12.08 -21.95 0.44
N ASP A 199 -11.94 -22.03 1.77
CA ASP A 199 -12.89 -22.72 2.67
C ASP A 199 -14.29 -22.13 2.55
N TRP A 200 -14.41 -20.81 2.43
CA TRP A 200 -15.70 -20.16 2.20
C TRP A 200 -16.38 -20.65 0.92
N PHE A 201 -15.63 -20.92 -0.15
CA PHE A 201 -16.22 -21.45 -1.39
C PHE A 201 -16.63 -22.91 -1.25
N LEU A 202 -15.84 -23.71 -0.54
CA LEU A 202 -16.17 -25.10 -0.26
C LEU A 202 -17.43 -25.21 0.61
N GLU A 203 -17.52 -24.43 1.68
CA GLU A 203 -18.67 -24.42 2.59
C GLU A 203 -19.95 -23.92 1.91
N ASN A 204 -19.87 -22.85 1.11
CA ASN A 204 -21.06 -22.20 0.56
C ASN A 204 -21.45 -22.71 -0.83
N LYS A 205 -20.50 -23.23 -1.62
CA LYS A 205 -20.74 -23.66 -3.01
C LYS A 205 -20.36 -25.11 -3.28
N GLY A 206 -19.65 -25.78 -2.37
CA GLY A 206 -19.16 -27.15 -2.56
C GLY A 206 -18.01 -27.28 -3.55
N HIS A 207 -17.52 -26.19 -4.14
CA HIS A 207 -16.41 -26.22 -5.10
C HIS A 207 -15.63 -24.90 -5.14
N ILE A 208 -14.36 -24.96 -5.55
CA ILE A 208 -13.51 -23.78 -5.74
C ILE A 208 -13.59 -23.35 -7.22
N PRO A 209 -13.79 -22.06 -7.53
CA PRO A 209 -13.79 -21.59 -8.91
C PRO A 209 -12.39 -21.70 -9.54
N ILE A 210 -12.35 -22.02 -10.84
CA ILE A 210 -11.12 -22.13 -11.62
C ILE A 210 -10.44 -20.75 -11.71
N ARG A 211 -9.10 -20.73 -11.68
CA ARG A 211 -8.32 -19.49 -11.85
C ARG A 211 -8.45 -18.97 -13.28
N ALA A 212 -8.74 -17.68 -13.43
CA ALA A 212 -8.84 -17.03 -14.73
C ALA A 212 -7.48 -16.59 -15.26
N ASN A 213 -7.28 -16.70 -16.56
CA ASN A 213 -6.12 -16.12 -17.26
C ASN A 213 -6.25 -14.60 -17.38
N PRO A 214 -5.13 -13.85 -17.45
CA PRO A 214 -5.16 -12.40 -17.63
C PRO A 214 -5.71 -12.07 -19.01
N ILE A 215 -6.76 -11.25 -19.05
CA ILE A 215 -7.40 -10.82 -20.31
C ILE A 215 -6.79 -9.52 -20.83
N SER A 216 -6.38 -8.62 -19.93
CA SER A 216 -5.91 -7.31 -20.33
C SER A 216 -4.51 -7.41 -20.96
N ARG A 217 -4.29 -6.72 -22.08
CA ARG A 217 -2.97 -6.69 -22.75
C ARG A 217 -1.83 -6.31 -21.80
N ARG A 218 -2.09 -5.37 -20.88
CA ARG A 218 -1.12 -4.91 -19.88
C ARG A 218 -0.73 -6.02 -18.92
N ASP A 219 -1.71 -6.79 -18.44
CA ASP A 219 -1.45 -7.89 -17.51
C ASP A 219 -0.75 -9.04 -18.24
N ILE A 220 -1.20 -9.41 -19.44
CA ILE A 220 -0.54 -10.42 -20.28
C ILE A 220 0.94 -10.06 -20.48
N GLN A 221 1.22 -8.83 -20.92
CA GLN A 221 2.58 -8.35 -21.15
C GLN A 221 3.42 -8.33 -19.87
N PHE A 222 2.82 -8.03 -18.71
CA PHE A 222 3.50 -8.04 -17.42
C PHE A 222 3.89 -9.45 -16.99
N TYR A 223 2.94 -10.39 -17.02
CA TYR A 223 3.15 -11.78 -16.56
C TYR A 223 3.84 -12.66 -17.60
N SER A 224 3.98 -12.23 -18.86
CA SER A 224 4.82 -12.91 -19.84
C SER A 224 6.30 -12.52 -19.72
N ASN A 225 6.61 -11.36 -19.12
CA ASN A 225 7.97 -10.81 -19.08
C ASN A 225 8.88 -11.63 -18.13
N PRO A 226 9.99 -12.21 -18.63
CA PRO A 226 10.97 -12.91 -17.81
C PRO A 226 11.59 -12.04 -16.70
N GLU A 227 11.82 -10.74 -16.94
CA GLU A 227 12.43 -9.83 -15.97
C GLU A 227 11.58 -9.60 -14.72
N LYS A 228 10.26 -9.83 -14.83
CA LYS A 228 9.32 -9.73 -13.71
C LYS A 228 9.03 -11.09 -13.08
N ASN A 229 9.76 -12.12 -13.51
CA ASN A 229 9.53 -13.53 -13.16
C ASN A 229 8.05 -13.92 -13.30
N GLY A 230 7.43 -13.51 -14.42
CA GLY A 230 6.04 -13.78 -14.70
C GLY A 230 5.74 -15.27 -14.84
N TYR A 231 4.63 -15.72 -14.25
CA TYR A 231 4.26 -17.15 -14.32
C TYR A 231 3.89 -17.62 -15.74
N LEU A 232 3.62 -16.70 -16.68
CA LEU A 232 3.30 -17.04 -18.08
C LEU A 232 4.55 -17.15 -18.97
N THR A 233 5.75 -16.90 -18.45
CA THR A 233 6.99 -17.00 -19.22
C THR A 233 7.20 -18.45 -19.69
N GLY A 234 7.19 -18.67 -21.01
CA GLY A 234 7.30 -20.01 -21.61
C GLY A 234 6.00 -20.81 -21.63
N SER A 235 4.86 -20.20 -21.29
CA SER A 235 3.56 -20.88 -21.33
C SER A 235 2.98 -20.98 -22.75
N GLU A 236 2.32 -22.10 -23.04
CA GLU A 236 1.56 -22.30 -24.29
C GLU A 236 0.46 -21.25 -24.47
N TYR A 237 -0.08 -20.73 -23.36
CA TYR A 237 -1.08 -19.67 -23.38
C TYR A 237 -0.57 -18.45 -24.15
N VAL A 238 0.68 -18.02 -23.91
CA VAL A 238 1.25 -16.84 -24.58
C VAL A 238 1.59 -17.13 -26.03
N SER A 239 2.08 -18.33 -26.37
CA SER A 239 2.37 -18.69 -27.77
C SER A 239 1.12 -18.75 -28.64
N ASN A 240 -0.02 -19.12 -28.05
CA ASN A 240 -1.29 -19.23 -28.76
C ASN A 240 -1.97 -17.87 -28.99
N ILE A 241 -1.50 -16.79 -28.34
CA ILE A 241 -2.07 -15.45 -28.55
C ILE A 241 -1.65 -14.95 -29.93
N THR A 242 -2.60 -14.98 -30.87
CA THR A 242 -2.43 -14.33 -32.16
C THR A 242 -2.40 -12.82 -31.95
N ILE A 243 -1.23 -12.20 -32.08
CA ILE A 243 -1.11 -10.75 -32.08
C ILE A 243 -1.77 -10.27 -33.37
N GLY A 244 -2.98 -9.70 -33.26
CA GLY A 244 -3.64 -9.06 -34.41
C GLY A 244 -2.64 -8.14 -35.09
N GLY A 245 -2.52 -8.27 -36.41
CA GLY A 245 -1.51 -7.57 -37.20
C GLY A 245 -1.47 -6.09 -36.83
N ASN A 246 -0.27 -5.51 -36.76
CA ASN A 246 -0.11 -4.07 -36.58
C ASN A 246 -1.03 -3.38 -37.59
N LYS A 247 -2.11 -2.73 -37.12
CA LYS A 247 -2.87 -1.84 -37.99
C LYS A 247 -1.82 -0.90 -38.56
N ILE A 248 -1.60 -0.96 -39.87
CA ILE A 248 -0.73 -0.03 -40.58
C ILE A 248 -1.23 1.33 -40.15
N LYS A 249 -0.47 2.03 -39.29
CA LYS A 249 -0.73 3.44 -39.04
C LYS A 249 -0.59 4.03 -40.43
N LYS A 250 -1.69 4.48 -41.05
CA LYS A 250 -1.60 5.22 -42.30
C LYS A 250 -0.61 6.33 -42.03
N SER A 251 0.58 6.26 -42.60
CA SER A 251 1.52 7.36 -42.51
C SER A 251 0.78 8.56 -43.09
N ALA A 252 0.78 9.67 -42.35
CA ALA A 252 0.40 10.92 -42.99
C ALA A 252 1.32 11.09 -44.21
N LYS A 253 0.77 11.53 -45.34
CA LYS A 253 1.61 11.88 -46.50
C LYS A 253 2.60 12.93 -46.00
N LYS A 254 3.90 12.61 -46.06
CA LYS A 254 4.96 13.56 -45.71
C LYS A 254 4.84 14.77 -46.64
N THR A 255 5.06 15.97 -46.11
CA THR A 255 5.13 17.16 -46.94
C THR A 255 6.41 17.13 -47.78
N ALA A 256 6.47 17.91 -48.86
CA ALA A 256 7.69 18.02 -49.67
C ALA A 256 8.90 18.46 -48.83
N LEU A 257 8.68 19.37 -47.89
CA LEU A 257 9.70 19.85 -46.95
C LEU A 257 10.19 18.74 -46.01
N ASP A 258 9.29 17.91 -45.47
CA ASP A 258 9.70 16.78 -44.61
C ASP A 258 10.55 15.76 -45.38
N LEU A 259 10.26 15.56 -46.66
CA LEU A 259 11.04 14.69 -47.55
C LEU A 259 12.41 15.28 -47.86
N GLU A 260 12.49 16.58 -48.10
CA GLU A 260 13.75 17.30 -48.29
C GLU A 260 14.61 17.23 -47.02
N VAL A 261 14.04 17.53 -45.85
CA VAL A 261 14.74 17.47 -44.56
C VAL A 261 15.25 16.06 -44.27
N GLU A 262 14.45 15.02 -44.50
CA GLU A 262 14.92 13.64 -44.37
C GLU A 262 16.01 13.28 -45.38
N SER A 263 15.94 13.80 -46.61
CA SER A 263 16.99 13.58 -47.61
C SER A 263 18.32 14.21 -47.20
N VAL A 264 18.28 15.41 -46.60
CA VAL A 264 19.45 16.12 -46.06
C VAL A 264 20.03 15.37 -44.86
N LEU A 265 19.20 14.98 -43.89
CA LEU A 265 19.65 14.23 -42.72
C LEU A 265 20.25 12.86 -43.10
N ASN A 266 19.67 12.18 -44.09
CA ASN A 266 20.22 10.93 -44.61
C ASN A 266 21.53 11.17 -45.39
N ALA A 267 21.67 12.29 -46.10
CA ALA A 267 22.91 12.67 -46.76
C ALA A 267 24.02 12.99 -45.74
N GLU A 268 23.70 13.73 -44.68
CA GLU A 268 24.63 14.01 -43.56
C GLU A 268 25.09 12.73 -42.88
N SER A 269 24.19 11.77 -42.63
CA SER A 269 24.57 10.48 -42.05
C SER A 269 25.43 9.60 -42.97
N LYS A 270 25.40 9.84 -44.28
CA LYS A 270 26.25 9.16 -45.28
C LYS A 270 27.60 9.83 -45.48
N ILE A 271 27.76 11.08 -45.04
CA ILE A 271 29.07 11.71 -44.88
C ILE A 271 29.68 11.13 -43.60
N ALA A 272 30.04 9.85 -43.65
CA ALA A 272 31.04 9.32 -42.75
C ALA A 272 32.32 10.15 -42.97
N ALA A 273 33.00 10.52 -41.88
CA ALA A 273 34.34 11.08 -41.97
C ALA A 273 35.18 10.24 -42.95
N PRO A 274 35.98 10.84 -43.84
CA PRO A 274 36.70 10.06 -44.84
C PRO A 274 37.55 8.99 -44.13
N GLU A 275 37.35 7.72 -44.50
CA GLU A 275 38.06 6.56 -43.93
C GLU A 275 39.59 6.68 -44.05
N SER A 276 40.07 7.65 -44.85
CA SER A 276 41.48 7.99 -45.01
C SER A 276 42.22 8.32 -43.71
N PHE A 277 41.53 8.71 -42.64
CA PHE A 277 42.16 8.96 -41.33
C PHE A 277 42.04 7.79 -40.35
N ALA A 278 41.22 6.77 -40.64
CA ALA A 278 41.05 5.60 -39.75
C ALA A 278 42.24 4.63 -39.83
N ASN A 279 42.97 4.63 -40.95
CA ASN A 279 44.09 3.70 -41.22
C ASN A 279 45.48 4.32 -41.11
N ASN A 280 45.62 5.51 -40.49
CA ASN A 280 46.92 6.10 -40.24
C ASN A 280 47.68 5.31 -39.16
N LYS A 281 48.48 4.34 -39.60
CA LYS A 281 49.43 3.59 -38.77
C LYS A 281 50.79 4.28 -38.85
N ILE A 282 51.45 4.49 -37.70
CA ILE A 282 52.84 4.97 -37.66
C ILE A 282 53.70 3.82 -38.19
N ILE A 283 54.33 4.02 -39.35
CA ILE A 283 55.23 3.03 -39.98
C ILE A 283 56.63 3.25 -39.39
N SER A 284 57.22 2.20 -38.82
CA SER A 284 58.60 2.22 -38.33
C SER A 284 59.56 1.75 -39.43
N PHE A 285 60.85 2.13 -39.35
CA PHE A 285 61.85 1.75 -40.36
C PHE A 285 62.01 0.24 -40.52
N ALA A 286 61.62 -0.55 -39.50
CA ALA A 286 61.63 -2.01 -39.53
C ALA A 286 60.50 -2.63 -40.38
N ASP A 287 59.44 -1.87 -40.66
CA ASP A 287 58.27 -2.33 -41.42
C ASP A 287 58.47 -2.18 -42.95
N LEU A 288 59.55 -1.53 -43.38
CA LEU A 288 59.93 -1.38 -44.77
C LEU A 288 60.80 -2.58 -45.19
N LYS A 289 60.19 -3.55 -45.90
CA LYS A 289 60.97 -4.52 -46.68
C LYS A 289 61.37 -3.83 -48.00
N LEU A 290 62.65 -3.49 -48.12
CA LEU A 290 63.28 -3.16 -49.40
C LEU A 290 63.45 -4.43 -50.24
#